data_AF-A0A3E0CMJ8-F1
#
_entry.id   AF-A0A3E0CMJ8-F1
#
_cell.length_a   1.000
_cell.length_b   1.000
_cell.length_c   1.000
_cell.angle_alpha   90.00
_cell.angle_beta   90.00
_cell.angle_gamma   90.00
#
_symmetry.space_group_name_H-M   'P 1'
#
loop_
_entity.id
_entity.type
_entity.pdbx_description
1 polymer ?
#
loop_
_entity_poly.entity_id
_entity_poly.type
_entity_poly.pdbx_seq_one_letter_code
_entity_poly.pdbx_strand_id
1 'polypeptide(L)'
;MTFSDEIEQQALAARRQMLRSGELLKEDEFRDQLRVSSGQLARMVARGSVFTIEVDGVHYFPSLLAATDIDLKRLYAVCRLLGPAPPSCRLGYLSSRHVNIGGISPLEAICDEREYRLLRRMARAYAAEWVRTVVTIYVGRHEDGPRDIEPTLTAADEVDPRVNLWKRAEDALTAGGYIHPCGPYAKASEATAYISRHPAGQSPPIPEARIDVSVVDGIAHANVVRHEGATYKLDGIRVADEDDIVSVVLCVVVAARKSESKPARLSKP
;
A
#
# COMPACT_ATOMS: atom_id res chain seq x y z
N MET A 1 -22.82 25.79 -3.15
CA MET A 1 -21.71 25.34 -2.29
C MET A 1 -22.10 23.96 -1.81
N THR A 2 -21.33 22.95 -2.16
CA THR A 2 -21.60 21.56 -1.77
C THR A 2 -21.05 21.30 -0.37
N PHE A 3 -21.54 20.25 0.30
CA PHE A 3 -20.98 19.78 1.56
C PHE A 3 -19.47 19.46 1.46
N SER A 4 -19.01 19.02 0.28
CA SER A 4 -17.58 18.81 -0.01
C SER A 4 -16.81 20.14 0.03
N ASP A 5 -17.36 21.18 -0.60
CA ASP A 5 -16.72 22.50 -0.64
C ASP A 5 -16.55 23.08 0.77
N GLU A 6 -17.55 22.88 1.65
CA GLU A 6 -17.51 23.35 3.03
C GLU A 6 -16.44 22.62 3.85
N ILE A 7 -16.33 21.30 3.71
CA ILE A 7 -15.28 20.49 4.34
C ILE A 7 -13.89 20.93 3.87
N GLU A 8 -13.73 21.16 2.56
CA GLU A 8 -12.46 21.61 1.98
C GLU A 8 -12.06 23.00 2.51
N GLN A 9 -13.01 23.93 2.57
CA GLN A 9 -12.76 25.27 3.12
C GLN A 9 -12.39 25.20 4.61
N GLN A 10 -13.08 24.39 5.40
CA GLN A 10 -12.77 24.21 6.82
C GLN A 10 -11.38 23.59 7.02
N ALA A 11 -11.04 22.57 6.22
CA ALA A 11 -9.71 21.94 6.25
C ALA A 11 -8.60 22.94 5.88
N LEU A 12 -8.83 23.79 4.87
CA LEU A 12 -7.87 24.83 4.47
C LEU A 12 -7.71 25.90 5.57
N ALA A 13 -8.81 26.36 6.17
CA ALA A 13 -8.77 27.31 7.28
C ALA A 13 -7.97 26.77 8.48
N ALA A 14 -8.16 25.48 8.82
CA ALA A 14 -7.39 24.82 9.86
C ALA A 14 -5.88 24.80 9.53
N ARG A 15 -5.50 24.45 8.29
CA ARG A 15 -4.08 24.45 7.87
C ARG A 15 -3.44 25.84 7.91
N ARG A 16 -4.17 26.88 7.51
CA ARG A 16 -3.71 28.27 7.64
C ARG A 16 -3.50 28.65 9.12
N GLN A 17 -4.36 28.16 10.00
CA GLN A 17 -4.16 28.36 11.44
C GLN A 17 -2.89 27.67 11.95
N MET A 18 -2.61 26.44 11.52
CA MET A 18 -1.39 25.72 11.89
C MET A 18 -0.11 26.43 11.43
N LEU A 19 -0.15 27.10 10.27
CA LEU A 19 0.95 27.96 9.82
C LEU A 19 1.14 29.17 10.76
N ARG A 20 0.04 29.81 11.18
CA ARG A 20 0.09 30.95 12.11
C ARG A 20 0.54 30.56 13.51
N SER A 21 0.23 29.35 13.98
CA SER A 21 0.65 28.85 15.29
C SER A 21 2.07 28.29 15.31
N GLY A 22 2.74 28.15 14.17
CA GLY A 22 4.07 27.55 14.06
C GLY A 22 4.07 26.01 14.12
N GLU A 23 2.91 25.38 13.97
CA GLU A 23 2.79 23.93 13.83
C GLU A 23 3.28 23.43 12.45
N LEU A 24 3.31 24.33 11.47
CA LEU A 24 3.89 24.11 10.15
C LEU A 24 5.04 25.10 9.90
N LEU A 25 6.18 24.57 9.47
CA LEU A 25 7.42 25.32 9.23
C LEU A 25 7.75 25.37 7.75
N LYS A 26 8.39 26.46 7.32
CA LYS A 26 9.02 26.52 6.00
C LYS A 26 10.23 25.58 5.94
N GLU A 27 10.68 25.26 4.72
CA GLU A 27 11.85 24.39 4.53
C GLU A 27 13.08 24.92 5.27
N ASP A 28 13.42 26.20 5.13
CA ASP A 28 14.63 26.76 5.75
C ASP A 28 14.57 26.69 7.28
N GLU A 29 13.44 27.04 7.89
CA GLU A 29 13.21 26.94 9.34
C GLU A 29 13.33 25.49 9.83
N PHE A 30 12.73 24.54 9.09
CA PHE A 30 12.79 23.12 9.42
C PHE A 30 14.22 22.56 9.33
N ARG A 31 14.97 22.96 8.29
CA ARG A 31 16.38 22.57 8.10
C ARG A 31 17.26 23.14 9.20
N ASP A 32 17.07 24.39 9.56
CA ASP A 32 17.84 25.05 10.61
C ASP A 32 17.60 24.39 11.97
N GLN A 33 16.34 24.04 12.28
CA GLN A 33 15.99 23.33 13.51
C GLN A 33 16.63 21.95 13.59
N LEU A 34 16.68 21.21 12.47
CA LEU A 34 17.31 19.89 12.41
C LEU A 34 18.83 19.93 12.16
N ARG A 35 19.38 21.10 11.82
CA ARG A 35 20.77 21.31 11.37
C ARG A 35 21.16 20.39 10.21
N VAL A 36 20.29 20.30 9.20
CA VAL A 36 20.50 19.46 8.01
C VAL A 36 20.61 20.29 6.73
N SER A 37 21.45 19.83 5.82
CA SER A 37 21.50 20.36 4.44
C SER A 37 20.21 20.05 3.67
N SER A 38 19.92 20.82 2.62
CA SER A 38 18.79 20.54 1.73
C SER A 38 18.86 19.12 1.12
N GLY A 39 20.06 18.67 0.72
CA GLY A 39 20.25 17.29 0.22
C GLY A 39 20.04 16.19 1.27
N GLN A 40 20.23 16.47 2.56
CA GLN A 40 19.84 15.55 3.63
C GLN A 40 18.32 15.55 3.81
N LEU A 41 17.68 16.71 3.82
CA LEU A 41 16.23 16.82 3.93
C LEU A 41 15.52 16.13 2.77
N ALA A 42 15.96 16.34 1.53
CA ALA A 42 15.42 15.66 0.35
C ALA A 42 15.48 14.12 0.50
N ARG A 43 16.58 13.59 1.04
CA ARG A 43 16.69 12.15 1.34
C ARG A 43 15.75 11.70 2.46
N MET A 44 15.50 12.54 3.46
CA MET A 44 14.54 12.24 4.53
C MET A 44 13.10 12.18 3.98
N VAL A 45 12.73 13.12 3.10
CA VAL A 45 11.44 13.14 2.40
C VAL A 45 11.30 11.91 1.51
N ALA A 46 12.29 11.62 0.66
CA ALA A 46 12.27 10.48 -0.25
C ALA A 46 12.14 9.13 0.49
N ARG A 47 12.74 9.03 1.69
CA ARG A 47 12.63 7.84 2.55
C ARG A 47 11.30 7.78 3.33
N GLY A 48 10.46 8.80 3.27
CA GLY A 48 9.24 8.93 4.08
C GLY A 48 9.50 9.15 5.57
N SER A 49 10.70 9.61 5.94
CA SER A 49 11.05 9.91 7.33
C SER A 49 10.40 11.21 7.81
N VAL A 50 10.19 12.14 6.89
CA VAL A 50 9.41 13.36 7.07
C VAL A 50 8.48 13.53 5.87
N PHE A 51 7.48 14.39 6.00
CA PHE A 51 6.52 14.69 4.94
C PHE A 51 6.08 16.14 5.04
N THR A 52 5.43 16.63 3.99
CA THR A 52 4.93 18.01 3.91
C THR A 52 3.40 18.05 3.91
N ILE A 53 2.85 19.17 4.38
CA ILE A 53 1.45 19.55 4.25
C ILE A 53 1.36 20.69 3.25
N GLU A 54 0.45 20.58 2.28
CA GLU A 54 0.18 21.65 1.34
C GLU A 54 -0.82 22.66 1.93
N VAL A 55 -0.46 23.94 1.87
CA VAL A 55 -1.32 25.07 2.22
C VAL A 55 -1.19 26.11 1.12
N ASP A 56 -2.29 26.40 0.43
CA ASP A 56 -2.34 27.38 -0.68
C ASP A 56 -1.28 27.11 -1.76
N GLY A 57 -1.07 25.83 -2.14
CA GLY A 57 -0.09 25.42 -3.15
C GLY A 57 1.37 25.42 -2.69
N VAL A 58 1.65 25.72 -1.41
CA VAL A 58 3.00 25.71 -0.83
C VAL A 58 3.13 24.56 0.18
N HIS A 59 4.27 23.88 0.16
CA HIS A 59 4.56 22.76 1.06
C HIS A 59 5.29 23.22 2.32
N TYR A 60 4.76 22.81 3.48
CA TYR A 60 5.32 23.08 4.80
C TYR A 60 5.56 21.79 5.57
N PHE A 61 6.53 21.81 6.49
CA PHE A 61 6.86 20.66 7.32
C PHE A 61 6.21 20.75 8.70
N PRO A 62 5.57 19.69 9.22
CA PRO A 62 5.12 19.67 10.61
C PRO A 62 6.27 19.88 11.59
N SER A 63 6.14 20.87 12.48
CA SER A 63 7.19 21.23 13.45
C SER A 63 7.55 20.09 14.42
N LEU A 64 6.57 19.23 14.75
CA LEU A 64 6.80 18.02 15.55
C LEU A 64 7.87 17.09 14.98
N LEU A 65 8.11 17.13 13.66
CA LEU A 65 9.14 16.29 13.01
C LEU A 65 10.57 16.84 13.20
N ALA A 66 10.69 18.02 13.82
CA ALA A 66 11.93 18.66 14.23
C ALA A 66 12.00 18.93 15.75
N ALA A 67 11.09 18.36 16.53
CA ALA A 67 11.06 18.51 17.97
C ALA A 67 12.35 17.93 18.61
N THR A 68 12.91 18.67 19.57
CA THR A 68 14.24 18.37 20.15
C THR A 68 14.17 17.52 21.41
N ASP A 69 12.98 17.39 21.99
CA ASP A 69 12.67 16.71 23.23
C ASP A 69 12.18 15.25 23.03
N ILE A 70 12.17 14.78 21.79
CA ILE A 70 11.69 13.43 21.42
C ILE A 70 12.75 12.63 20.66
N ASP A 71 12.63 11.30 20.72
CA ASP A 71 13.45 10.40 19.90
C ASP A 71 13.01 10.48 18.42
N LEU A 72 13.61 11.40 17.68
CA LEU A 72 13.36 11.61 16.25
C LEU A 72 13.64 10.36 15.41
N LYS A 73 14.57 9.49 15.82
CA LYS A 73 14.85 8.25 15.09
C LYS A 73 13.65 7.30 15.17
N ARG A 74 13.06 7.16 16.35
CA ARG A 74 11.84 6.37 16.54
C ARG A 74 10.64 7.01 15.85
N LEU A 75 10.48 8.33 15.93
CA LEU A 75 9.42 9.06 15.22
C LEU A 75 9.52 8.84 13.70
N TYR A 76 10.69 9.03 13.10
CA TYR A 76 10.88 8.83 11.66
C TYR A 76 10.62 7.38 11.24
N ALA A 77 10.88 6.40 12.12
CA ALA A 77 10.49 5.02 11.84
C ALA A 77 8.97 4.84 11.80
N VAL A 78 8.21 5.55 12.63
CA VAL A 78 6.74 5.58 12.58
C VAL A 78 6.25 6.32 11.34
N CYS A 79 6.83 7.48 10.99
CA CYS A 79 6.49 8.20 9.76
C CYS A 79 6.65 7.33 8.52
N ARG A 80 7.74 6.55 8.45
CA ARG A 80 7.94 5.57 7.38
C ARG A 80 6.85 4.51 7.35
N LEU A 81 6.39 4.03 8.51
CA LEU A 81 5.26 3.09 8.56
C LEU A 81 3.97 3.71 8.02
N LEU A 82 3.69 4.96 8.37
CA LEU A 82 2.50 5.71 7.92
C LEU A 82 2.56 6.18 6.46
N GLY A 83 3.66 5.92 5.74
CA GLY A 83 3.88 6.34 4.35
C GLY A 83 2.73 6.09 3.37
N PRO A 84 1.95 4.99 3.47
CA PRO A 84 0.79 4.80 2.61
C PRO A 84 -0.35 5.81 2.83
N ALA A 85 -0.49 6.39 4.03
CA ALA A 85 -1.55 7.35 4.33
C ALA A 85 -1.29 8.72 3.69
N PRO A 86 -2.34 9.51 3.35
CA PRO A 86 -2.18 10.90 2.94
C PRO A 86 -1.48 11.74 4.02
N PRO A 87 -0.67 12.77 3.66
CA PRO A 87 0.10 13.55 4.63
C PRO A 87 -0.71 14.16 5.78
N SER A 88 -1.92 14.67 5.51
CA SER A 88 -2.81 15.21 6.55
C SER A 88 -3.25 14.14 7.55
N CYS A 89 -3.50 12.92 7.08
CA CYS A 89 -3.88 11.78 7.91
C CYS A 89 -2.69 11.31 8.77
N ARG A 90 -1.46 11.34 8.23
CA ARG A 90 -0.25 11.08 9.02
C ARG A 90 -0.10 12.08 10.16
N LEU A 91 -0.30 13.37 9.87
CA LEU A 91 -0.23 14.42 10.87
C LEU A 91 -1.31 14.25 11.95
N GLY A 92 -2.56 14.02 11.53
CA GLY A 92 -3.66 13.73 12.45
C GLY A 92 -3.37 12.51 13.34
N TYR A 93 -2.82 11.44 12.77
CA TYR A 93 -2.41 10.26 13.52
C TYR A 93 -1.33 10.61 14.56
N LEU A 94 -0.25 11.29 14.17
CA LEU A 94 0.86 11.63 15.06
C LEU A 94 0.47 12.58 16.21
N SER A 95 -0.47 13.49 15.96
CA SER A 95 -0.87 14.51 16.93
C SER A 95 -2.05 14.13 17.81
N SER A 96 -2.77 13.05 17.50
CA SER A 96 -3.99 12.65 18.25
C SER A 96 -3.71 11.52 19.24
N ARG A 97 -4.54 11.44 20.28
CA ARG A 97 -4.60 10.27 21.18
C ARG A 97 -5.34 9.13 20.49
N HIS A 98 -4.87 7.89 20.64
CA HIS A 98 -5.54 6.72 20.07
C HIS A 98 -5.83 5.67 21.14
N VAL A 99 -7.09 5.21 21.16
CA VAL A 99 -7.54 4.18 22.10
C VAL A 99 -6.78 2.86 21.91
N ASN A 100 -6.43 2.52 20.67
CA ASN A 100 -5.72 1.28 20.31
C ASN A 100 -4.26 1.20 20.79
N ILE A 101 -3.69 2.30 21.29
CA ILE A 101 -2.38 2.34 21.96
C ILE A 101 -2.50 2.76 23.44
N GLY A 102 -3.67 2.56 24.06
CA GLY A 102 -3.87 2.87 25.48
C GLY A 102 -4.33 4.31 25.76
N GLY A 103 -4.85 5.03 24.77
CA GLY A 103 -5.38 6.38 24.93
C GLY A 103 -4.30 7.49 24.99
N ILE A 104 -3.06 7.14 24.67
CA ILE A 104 -1.96 8.09 24.52
C ILE A 104 -1.75 8.47 23.04
N SER A 105 -0.99 9.52 22.82
CA SER A 105 -0.55 9.94 21.49
C SER A 105 0.67 9.14 21.03
N PRO A 106 0.94 9.05 19.72
CA PRO A 106 2.18 8.48 19.21
C PRO A 106 3.42 9.16 19.79
N LEU A 107 3.39 10.48 20.00
CA LEU A 107 4.52 11.21 20.58
C LEU A 107 4.83 10.75 22.01
N GLU A 108 3.80 10.53 22.85
CA GLU A 108 3.98 9.95 24.18
C GLU A 108 4.46 8.48 24.12
N ALA A 109 3.88 7.68 23.22
CA ALA A 109 4.20 6.26 23.09
C ALA A 109 5.65 5.99 22.62
N ILE A 110 6.29 6.94 21.94
CA ILE A 110 7.68 6.79 21.46
C ILE A 110 8.69 6.77 22.63
N CYS A 111 8.34 7.35 23.78
CA CYS A 111 9.25 7.46 24.93
C CYS A 111 9.44 6.13 25.68
N ASP A 112 8.47 5.23 25.62
CA ASP A 112 8.53 3.91 26.24
C ASP A 112 8.71 2.79 25.21
N GLU A 113 9.55 1.79 25.49
CA GLU A 113 9.86 0.72 24.53
C GLU A 113 8.67 -0.23 24.29
N ARG A 114 7.86 -0.53 25.31
CA ARG A 114 6.69 -1.39 25.17
C ARG A 114 5.61 -0.68 24.36
N GLU A 115 5.33 0.57 24.69
CA GLU A 115 4.34 1.37 23.95
C GLU A 115 4.79 1.67 22.53
N TYR A 116 6.09 1.91 22.32
CA TYR A 116 6.65 2.09 20.99
C TYR A 116 6.46 0.85 20.09
N ARG A 117 6.63 -0.37 20.64
CA ARG A 117 6.34 -1.60 19.89
C ARG A 117 4.87 -1.73 19.53
N LEU A 118 3.97 -1.38 20.44
CA LEU A 118 2.53 -1.38 20.19
C LEU A 118 2.17 -0.35 19.11
N LEU A 119 2.69 0.88 19.23
CA LEU A 119 2.55 1.94 18.24
C LEU A 119 2.98 1.48 16.85
N ARG A 120 4.14 0.81 16.72
CA ARG A 120 4.59 0.30 15.42
C ARG A 120 3.67 -0.77 14.82
N ARG A 121 2.96 -1.55 15.64
CA ARG A 121 1.95 -2.50 15.13
C ARG A 121 0.70 -1.75 14.68
N MET A 122 0.20 -0.83 15.49
CA MET A 122 -1.00 -0.05 15.18
C MET A 122 -0.79 0.87 13.98
N ALA A 123 0.40 1.48 13.84
CA ALA A 123 0.74 2.30 12.68
C ALA A 123 0.79 1.50 11.37
N ARG A 124 1.16 0.19 11.42
CA ARG A 124 1.10 -0.69 10.25
C ARG A 124 -0.34 -1.03 9.87
N ALA A 125 -1.17 -1.34 10.87
CA ALA A 125 -2.60 -1.59 10.65
C ALA A 125 -3.27 -0.35 10.05
N TYR A 126 -3.06 0.82 10.65
CA TYR A 126 -3.55 2.09 10.13
C TYR A 126 -3.07 2.36 8.70
N ALA A 127 -1.80 2.11 8.40
CA ALA A 127 -1.26 2.30 7.06
C ALA A 127 -1.90 1.38 6.00
N ALA A 128 -2.33 0.17 6.39
CA ALA A 128 -2.97 -0.77 5.47
C ALA A 128 -4.34 -0.27 4.98
N GLU A 129 -5.07 0.48 5.80
CA GLU A 129 -6.40 1.04 5.47
C GLU A 129 -6.35 2.04 4.30
N TRP A 130 -5.18 2.61 4.01
CA TRP A 130 -5.02 3.65 2.98
C TRP A 130 -4.71 3.12 1.59
N VAL A 131 -4.54 1.81 1.43
CA VAL A 131 -4.19 1.20 0.15
C VAL A 131 -4.85 -0.15 0.00
N ARG A 132 -5.51 -0.35 -1.14
CA ARG A 132 -6.08 -1.65 -1.51
C ARG A 132 -5.25 -2.33 -2.59
N THR A 133 -5.08 -3.64 -2.46
CA THR A 133 -4.66 -4.49 -3.57
C THR A 133 -5.90 -5.06 -4.20
N VAL A 134 -6.05 -4.90 -5.51
CA VAL A 134 -7.19 -5.40 -6.27
C VAL A 134 -6.70 -6.42 -7.28
N VAL A 135 -7.32 -7.60 -7.27
CA VAL A 135 -7.11 -8.67 -8.23
C VAL A 135 -8.36 -8.79 -9.08
N THR A 136 -8.22 -8.61 -10.39
CA THR A 136 -9.33 -8.74 -11.35
C THR A 136 -9.03 -9.86 -12.33
N ILE A 137 -9.90 -10.86 -12.39
CA ILE A 137 -9.75 -12.06 -13.21
C ILE A 137 -10.77 -12.01 -14.36
N TYR A 138 -10.29 -12.29 -15.56
CA TYR A 138 -11.09 -12.48 -16.76
C TYR A 138 -10.83 -13.88 -17.33
N VAL A 139 -11.88 -14.55 -17.80
CA VAL A 139 -11.72 -15.73 -18.65
C VAL A 139 -11.15 -15.33 -20.01
N GLY A 140 -10.23 -16.13 -20.53
CA GLY A 140 -9.53 -15.89 -21.80
C GLY A 140 -8.23 -15.09 -21.65
N ARG A 141 -7.55 -14.88 -22.78
CA ARG A 141 -6.31 -14.11 -22.86
C ARG A 141 -6.60 -12.66 -23.19
N HIS A 142 -6.06 -11.76 -22.38
CA HIS A 142 -6.22 -10.33 -22.54
C HIS A 142 -4.86 -9.66 -22.39
N GLU A 143 -4.47 -8.83 -23.35
CA GLU A 143 -3.22 -8.08 -23.23
C GLU A 143 -3.39 -6.88 -22.30
N ASP A 144 -4.55 -6.21 -22.42
CA ASP A 144 -4.99 -5.09 -21.61
C ASP A 144 -6.30 -5.41 -20.87
N GLY A 145 -6.56 -4.68 -19.79
CA GLY A 145 -7.81 -4.80 -19.03
C GLY A 145 -9.02 -4.56 -19.94
N PRO A 146 -9.89 -5.56 -20.16
CA PRO A 146 -11.08 -5.41 -21.00
C PRO A 146 -12.00 -4.31 -20.48
N ARG A 147 -12.51 -3.46 -21.38
CA ARG A 147 -13.43 -2.37 -21.03
C ARG A 147 -14.90 -2.77 -21.10
N ASP A 148 -15.22 -3.69 -22.00
CA ASP A 148 -16.60 -4.05 -22.35
C ASP A 148 -16.98 -5.47 -21.90
N ILE A 149 -16.15 -6.08 -21.06
CA ILE A 149 -16.36 -7.44 -20.53
C ILE A 149 -16.38 -7.34 -19.02
N GLU A 150 -17.42 -7.90 -18.39
CA GLU A 150 -17.45 -8.01 -16.93
C GLU A 150 -16.38 -9.00 -16.44
N PRO A 151 -15.66 -8.66 -15.37
CA PRO A 151 -14.67 -9.57 -14.80
C PRO A 151 -15.37 -10.80 -14.20
N THR A 152 -14.74 -11.96 -14.37
CA THR A 152 -15.14 -13.21 -13.70
C THR A 152 -15.08 -13.07 -12.18
N LEU A 153 -14.08 -12.32 -11.71
CA LEU A 153 -13.92 -11.95 -10.32
C LEU A 153 -13.17 -10.62 -10.21
N THR A 154 -13.61 -9.77 -9.28
CA THR A 154 -12.82 -8.70 -8.69
C THR A 154 -12.76 -8.98 -7.20
N ALA A 155 -11.55 -9.12 -6.68
CA ALA A 155 -11.30 -9.23 -5.25
C ALA A 155 -10.37 -8.12 -4.78
N ALA A 156 -10.58 -7.65 -3.56
CA ALA A 156 -9.77 -6.60 -2.96
C ALA A 156 -9.53 -6.84 -1.48
N ASP A 157 -8.35 -6.44 -1.02
CA ASP A 157 -8.00 -6.40 0.39
C ASP A 157 -7.16 -5.15 0.74
N GLU A 158 -7.35 -4.65 1.95
CA GLU A 158 -6.62 -3.50 2.50
C GLU A 158 -5.33 -3.98 3.15
N VAL A 159 -4.21 -3.70 2.48
CA VAL A 159 -2.92 -4.26 2.88
C VAL A 159 -1.79 -3.31 2.51
N ASP A 160 -0.85 -3.18 3.45
CA ASP A 160 0.33 -2.33 3.28
C ASP A 160 1.07 -2.71 1.98
N PRO A 161 1.27 -1.75 1.04
CA PRO A 161 1.84 -2.03 -0.27
C PRO A 161 3.28 -2.55 -0.23
N ARG A 162 3.96 -2.46 0.92
CA ARG A 162 5.31 -2.97 1.12
C ARG A 162 5.33 -4.47 1.44
N VAL A 163 4.19 -5.07 1.72
CA VAL A 163 4.05 -6.53 1.73
C VAL A 163 4.25 -7.06 0.31
N ASN A 164 4.89 -8.23 0.19
CA ASN A 164 5.14 -8.87 -1.10
C ASN A 164 3.86 -8.95 -1.95
N LEU A 165 3.96 -8.61 -3.24
CA LEU A 165 2.80 -8.54 -4.14
C LEU A 165 1.97 -9.81 -4.11
N TRP A 166 2.60 -10.99 -4.22
CA TRP A 166 1.89 -12.25 -4.31
C TRP A 166 1.20 -12.61 -3.01
N LYS A 167 1.77 -12.24 -1.86
CA LYS A 167 1.07 -12.37 -0.58
C LYS A 167 -0.17 -11.48 -0.53
N ARG A 168 -0.08 -10.23 -0.98
CA ARG A 168 -1.22 -9.32 -1.06
C ARG A 168 -2.31 -9.81 -2.02
N ALA A 169 -1.92 -10.34 -3.17
CA ALA A 169 -2.85 -10.91 -4.15
C ALA A 169 -3.53 -12.19 -3.62
N GLU A 170 -2.77 -13.06 -2.94
CA GLU A 170 -3.31 -14.23 -2.24
C GLU A 170 -4.32 -13.83 -1.16
N ASP A 171 -3.99 -12.82 -0.35
CA ASP A 171 -4.90 -12.30 0.68
C ASP A 171 -6.17 -11.70 0.05
N ALA A 172 -6.05 -10.91 -1.02
CA ALA A 172 -7.23 -10.43 -1.75
C ALA A 172 -8.15 -11.56 -2.20
N LEU A 173 -7.60 -12.65 -2.72
CA LEU A 173 -8.37 -13.80 -3.21
C LEU A 173 -8.94 -14.70 -2.11
N THR A 174 -8.48 -14.59 -0.85
CA THR A 174 -8.81 -15.55 0.22
C THR A 174 -9.36 -14.93 1.51
N ALA A 175 -8.98 -13.70 1.87
CA ALA A 175 -9.27 -13.08 3.15
C ALA A 175 -10.73 -12.60 3.29
N GLY A 176 -11.50 -12.64 2.20
CA GLY A 176 -12.94 -12.37 2.21
C GLY A 176 -13.31 -10.90 2.43
N GLY A 177 -12.38 -9.96 2.22
CA GLY A 177 -12.66 -8.52 2.36
C GLY A 177 -13.70 -8.04 1.36
N TYR A 178 -13.35 -8.04 0.07
CA TYR A 178 -14.28 -7.79 -1.02
C TYR A 178 -14.05 -8.83 -2.12
N ILE A 179 -15.08 -9.58 -2.50
CA ILE A 179 -15.06 -10.52 -3.61
C ILE A 179 -16.38 -10.35 -4.37
N HIS A 180 -16.31 -10.06 -5.68
CA HIS A 180 -17.49 -9.87 -6.51
C HIS A 180 -17.22 -10.22 -7.99
N PRO A 181 -18.12 -10.95 -8.68
CA PRO A 181 -19.26 -11.66 -8.13
C PRO A 181 -18.84 -12.79 -7.17
N CYS A 182 -19.72 -13.16 -6.25
CA CYS A 182 -19.55 -14.38 -5.47
C CYS A 182 -19.70 -15.59 -6.39
N GLY A 183 -18.94 -16.66 -6.15
CA GLY A 183 -19.02 -17.89 -6.93
C GLY A 183 -20.39 -18.59 -6.89
N PRO A 184 -20.54 -19.73 -7.59
CA PRO A 184 -19.48 -20.51 -8.22
C PRO A 184 -18.92 -19.88 -9.49
N TYR A 185 -17.64 -20.14 -9.78
CA TYR A 185 -16.97 -19.67 -10.99
C TYR A 185 -16.93 -20.75 -12.07
N ALA A 186 -16.83 -20.34 -13.33
CA ALA A 186 -16.75 -21.27 -14.44
C ALA A 186 -15.40 -21.99 -14.50
N LYS A 187 -15.41 -23.23 -15.03
CA LYS A 187 -14.19 -23.88 -15.50
C LYS A 187 -13.79 -23.27 -16.84
N ALA A 188 -12.52 -22.96 -17.00
CA ALA A 188 -11.97 -22.44 -18.25
C ALA A 188 -10.54 -22.95 -18.45
N SER A 189 -10.12 -23.08 -19.70
CA SER A 189 -8.75 -23.45 -20.04
C SER A 189 -7.82 -22.25 -20.06
N GLU A 190 -8.33 -21.02 -20.05
CA GLU A 190 -7.52 -19.80 -20.12
C GLU A 190 -8.10 -18.68 -19.26
N ALA A 191 -7.23 -17.89 -18.64
CA ALA A 191 -7.59 -16.68 -17.93
C ALA A 191 -6.47 -15.66 -17.89
N THR A 192 -6.84 -14.42 -17.63
CA THR A 192 -5.93 -13.32 -17.37
C THR A 192 -6.29 -12.67 -16.04
N ALA A 193 -5.32 -12.54 -15.15
CA ALA A 193 -5.48 -11.84 -13.88
C ALA A 193 -4.64 -10.57 -13.85
N TYR A 194 -5.27 -9.45 -13.50
CA TYR A 194 -4.62 -8.15 -13.29
C TYR A 194 -4.53 -7.86 -11.81
N ILE A 195 -3.35 -7.44 -11.36
CA ILE A 195 -3.11 -7.03 -9.97
C ILE A 195 -2.71 -5.56 -9.98
N SER A 196 -3.47 -4.77 -9.23
CA SER A 196 -3.29 -3.32 -9.15
C SER A 196 -3.38 -2.83 -7.71
N ARG A 197 -2.74 -1.68 -7.47
CA ARG A 197 -2.78 -0.98 -6.20
C ARG A 197 -3.67 0.25 -6.33
N HIS A 198 -4.53 0.45 -5.34
CA HIS A 198 -5.49 1.56 -5.26
C HIS A 198 -5.24 2.35 -3.97
N PRO A 199 -4.39 3.40 -4.01
CA PRO A 199 -4.26 4.32 -2.89
C PRO A 199 -5.56 5.11 -2.69
N ALA A 200 -5.98 5.26 -1.44
CA ALA A 200 -7.20 5.99 -1.11
C ALA A 200 -7.14 7.44 -1.61
N GLY A 201 -8.22 7.88 -2.26
CA GLY A 201 -8.33 9.23 -2.82
C GLY A 201 -7.51 9.46 -4.10
N GLN A 202 -6.85 8.43 -4.65
CA GLN A 202 -6.12 8.53 -5.91
C GLN A 202 -6.82 7.73 -7.02
N SER A 203 -6.84 8.32 -8.21
CA SER A 203 -7.24 7.69 -9.46
C SER A 203 -6.28 8.21 -10.55
N PRO A 204 -5.79 7.37 -11.48
CA PRO A 204 -6.15 5.97 -11.72
C PRO A 204 -5.43 4.96 -10.79
N PRO A 205 -5.88 3.70 -10.76
CA PRO A 205 -5.14 2.60 -10.12
C PRO A 205 -3.74 2.43 -10.69
N ILE A 206 -2.82 1.94 -9.87
CA ILE A 206 -1.42 1.70 -10.26
C ILE A 206 -1.27 0.21 -10.60
N PRO A 207 -1.01 -0.17 -11.87
CA PRO A 207 -0.77 -1.57 -12.24
C PRO A 207 0.51 -2.11 -11.59
N GLU A 208 0.47 -3.35 -11.09
CA GLU A 208 1.65 -4.00 -10.49
C GLU A 208 2.05 -5.28 -11.23
N ALA A 209 1.08 -6.09 -11.67
CA ALA A 209 1.36 -7.29 -12.48
C ALA A 209 0.15 -7.75 -13.30
N ARG A 210 0.42 -8.54 -14.34
CA ARG A 210 -0.53 -9.36 -15.10
C ARG A 210 -0.08 -10.82 -15.06
N ILE A 211 -1.03 -11.75 -14.97
CA ILE A 211 -0.80 -13.19 -15.04
C ILE A 211 -1.65 -13.75 -16.17
N ASP A 212 -1.01 -14.38 -17.15
CA ASP A 212 -1.68 -15.11 -18.22
C ASP A 212 -1.64 -16.59 -17.86
N VAL A 213 -2.80 -17.22 -17.70
CA VAL A 213 -2.95 -18.62 -17.29
C VAL A 213 -3.53 -19.43 -18.43
N SER A 214 -2.94 -20.62 -18.66
CA SER A 214 -3.47 -21.64 -19.57
C SER A 214 -3.42 -23.01 -18.90
N VAL A 215 -4.50 -23.78 -18.97
CA VAL A 215 -4.63 -25.11 -18.39
C VAL A 215 -4.70 -26.14 -19.51
N VAL A 216 -3.74 -27.07 -19.52
CA VAL A 216 -3.64 -28.16 -20.50
C VAL A 216 -3.43 -29.46 -19.74
N ASP A 217 -4.28 -30.45 -19.98
CA ASP A 217 -4.19 -31.79 -19.37
C ASP A 217 -4.04 -31.77 -17.83
N GLY A 218 -4.80 -30.90 -17.15
CA GLY A 218 -4.76 -30.75 -15.69
C GLY A 218 -3.51 -30.03 -15.16
N ILE A 219 -2.74 -29.39 -16.03
CA ILE A 219 -1.55 -28.61 -15.69
C ILE A 219 -1.77 -27.15 -16.06
N ALA A 220 -1.75 -26.28 -15.06
CA ALA A 220 -1.75 -24.84 -15.24
C ALA A 220 -0.34 -24.33 -15.54
N HIS A 221 -0.20 -23.63 -16.65
CA HIS A 221 0.97 -22.86 -17.03
C HIS A 221 0.66 -21.38 -16.87
N ALA A 222 1.60 -20.62 -16.32
CA ALA A 222 1.41 -19.20 -16.09
C ALA A 222 2.61 -18.39 -16.58
N ASN A 223 2.31 -17.31 -17.29
CA ASN A 223 3.25 -16.27 -17.65
C ASN A 223 2.96 -15.03 -16.81
N VAL A 224 3.96 -14.53 -16.10
CA VAL A 224 3.84 -13.38 -15.21
C VAL A 224 4.53 -12.18 -15.83
N VAL A 225 3.79 -11.11 -16.03
CA VAL A 225 4.31 -9.81 -16.49
C VAL A 225 4.27 -8.84 -15.32
N ARG A 226 5.45 -8.42 -14.84
CA ARG A 226 5.55 -7.34 -13.84
C ARG A 226 5.51 -5.99 -14.53
N HIS A 227 4.82 -5.01 -13.95
CA HIS A 227 4.82 -3.65 -14.50
C HIS A 227 6.24 -3.05 -14.49
N GLU A 228 6.97 -3.30 -13.41
CA GLU A 228 8.38 -2.95 -13.26
C GLU A 228 9.21 -4.23 -13.13
N GLY A 229 9.52 -4.89 -14.24
CA GLY A 229 10.39 -6.07 -14.21
C GLY A 229 10.33 -6.94 -15.46
N ALA A 230 11.13 -8.01 -15.45
CA ALA A 230 11.12 -9.00 -16.52
C ALA A 230 9.86 -9.87 -16.44
N THR A 231 9.35 -10.24 -17.60
CA THR A 231 8.39 -11.33 -17.73
C THR A 231 9.06 -12.66 -17.40
N TYR A 232 8.37 -13.53 -16.66
CA TYR A 232 8.86 -14.86 -16.35
C TYR A 232 7.74 -15.89 -16.36
N LYS A 233 8.10 -17.15 -16.59
CA LYS A 233 7.17 -18.29 -16.58
C LYS A 233 7.30 -19.04 -15.27
N LEU A 234 6.18 -19.50 -14.74
CA LEU A 234 6.16 -20.44 -13.63
C LEU A 234 6.28 -21.87 -14.15
N ASP A 235 6.85 -22.74 -13.31
CA ASP A 235 6.78 -24.19 -13.52
C ASP A 235 5.32 -24.64 -13.59
N GLY A 236 5.04 -25.71 -14.33
CA GLY A 236 3.69 -26.26 -14.45
C GLY A 236 3.11 -26.66 -13.09
N ILE A 237 1.88 -26.23 -12.82
CA ILE A 237 1.18 -26.45 -11.55
C ILE A 237 0.06 -27.44 -11.80
N ARG A 238 0.09 -28.58 -11.10
CA ARG A 238 -1.02 -29.54 -11.16
C ARG A 238 -2.24 -28.94 -10.48
N VAL A 239 -3.37 -28.95 -11.18
CA VAL A 239 -4.68 -28.49 -10.68
C VAL A 239 -5.65 -29.67 -10.69
N ALA A 240 -6.68 -29.61 -9.85
CA ALA A 240 -7.68 -30.65 -9.78
C ALA A 240 -8.70 -30.49 -10.92
N ASP A 241 -9.31 -31.59 -11.38
CA ASP A 241 -10.28 -31.55 -12.48
C ASP A 241 -11.54 -30.78 -12.08
N GLU A 242 -11.85 -30.70 -10.78
CA GLU A 242 -12.93 -29.93 -10.19
C GLU A 242 -12.66 -28.43 -10.04
N ASP A 243 -11.41 -27.97 -10.14
CA ASP A 243 -11.04 -26.58 -9.89
C ASP A 243 -11.68 -25.64 -10.91
N ASP A 244 -12.32 -24.57 -10.41
CA ASP A 244 -12.74 -23.45 -11.25
C ASP A 244 -11.55 -22.53 -11.59
N ILE A 245 -11.75 -21.62 -12.53
CA ILE A 245 -10.68 -20.77 -13.03
C ILE A 245 -10.10 -19.82 -11.97
N VAL A 246 -10.90 -19.40 -10.99
CA VAL A 246 -10.44 -18.54 -9.89
C VAL A 246 -9.53 -19.34 -8.96
N SER A 247 -9.90 -20.58 -8.65
CA SER A 247 -9.11 -21.51 -7.85
C SER A 247 -7.76 -21.81 -8.52
N VAL A 248 -7.75 -22.02 -9.83
CA VAL A 248 -6.52 -22.17 -10.62
C VAL A 248 -5.62 -20.92 -10.52
N VAL A 249 -6.19 -19.71 -10.69
CA VAL A 249 -5.44 -18.45 -10.57
C VAL A 249 -4.87 -18.29 -9.15
N LEU A 250 -5.61 -18.66 -8.10
CA LEU A 250 -5.11 -18.65 -6.73
C LEU A 250 -3.90 -19.59 -6.57
N CYS A 251 -3.96 -20.81 -7.10
CA CYS A 251 -2.81 -21.73 -7.08
C CYS A 251 -1.57 -21.13 -7.78
N VAL A 252 -1.78 -20.44 -8.90
CA VAL A 252 -0.73 -19.71 -9.63
C VAL A 252 -0.12 -18.59 -8.79
N VAL A 253 -0.94 -17.77 -8.13
CA VAL A 253 -0.47 -16.70 -7.22
C VAL A 253 0.36 -17.27 -6.06
N VAL A 254 -0.10 -18.37 -5.46
CA VAL A 254 0.63 -19.07 -4.38
C VAL A 254 1.97 -19.61 -4.90
N ALA A 255 2.02 -20.16 -6.12
CA ALA A 255 3.25 -20.63 -6.74
C ALA A 255 4.22 -19.48 -7.03
N ALA A 256 3.72 -18.34 -7.51
CA ALA A 256 4.52 -17.13 -7.73
C ALA A 256 5.17 -16.65 -6.43
N ARG A 257 4.42 -16.61 -5.31
CA ARG A 257 4.96 -16.29 -3.98
C ARG A 257 6.11 -17.20 -3.55
N LYS A 258 5.94 -18.52 -3.76
CA LYS A 258 6.96 -19.52 -3.42
C LYS A 258 8.21 -19.40 -4.29
N SER A 259 8.05 -19.03 -5.57
CA SER A 259 9.17 -18.84 -6.49
C SER A 259 10.09 -17.69 -6.07
N GLU A 260 9.53 -16.58 -5.59
CA GLU A 260 10.29 -15.42 -5.11
C GLU A 260 10.93 -15.61 -3.74
N SER A 261 10.36 -16.52 -2.94
CA SER A 261 10.86 -16.83 -1.60
C SER A 261 12.04 -17.81 -1.63
N LYS A 262 12.34 -18.44 -2.77
CA LYS A 262 13.53 -19.27 -2.93
C LYS A 262 14.75 -18.35 -3.05
N PRO A 263 15.76 -18.45 -2.15
CA PRO A 263 17.00 -17.73 -2.35
C PRO A 263 17.61 -18.17 -3.68
N ALA A 264 18.09 -17.21 -4.48
CA ALA A 264 18.80 -17.48 -5.72
C ALA A 264 19.89 -18.51 -5.41
N ARG A 265 19.72 -19.74 -5.91
CA ARG A 265 20.80 -20.72 -5.87
C ARG A 265 21.87 -20.15 -6.79
N LEU A 266 22.89 -19.54 -6.19
CA LEU A 266 24.15 -19.25 -6.86
C LEU A 266 24.64 -20.59 -7.41
N SER A 267 24.42 -20.81 -8.70
CA SER A 267 25.16 -21.80 -9.47
C SER A 267 26.63 -21.40 -9.35
N LYS A 268 27.37 -22.11 -8.50
CA LYS A 268 28.83 -22.06 -8.55
C LYS A 268 29.27 -22.62 -9.90
N PRO A 269 30.26 -21.98 -10.56
CA PRO A 269 30.85 -22.47 -11.79
C PRO A 269 31.49 -23.85 -11.61
#